data_AF-A0A1G2YLV2-F1
#
_entry.id   AF-A0A1G2YLV2-F1
#
_cell.length_a   1.000
_cell.length_b   1.000
_cell.length_c   1.000
_cell.angle_alpha   90.00
_cell.angle_beta   90.00
_cell.angle_gamma   90.00
#
_symmetry.space_group_name_H-M   'P 1'
#
loop_
_entity.id
_entity.type
_entity.pdbx_description
1 polymer ?
#
loop_
_entity_poly.entity_id
_entity_poly.type
_entity_poly.pdbx_seq_one_letter_code
_entity_poly.pdbx_strand_id
1 'polypeptide(L)'
;MEQQDDFGKLKEPIFSRKKSLLTVGQYAARQGVSAGVVQEAAKLGVVQVRKHKHKTFIVDLPLDAYKIAKEPDSSVISDEGCLTAEETEPEFCTDKITELVNRICQPAESAPPSADNSAHKVETKIDGQQEIKSTPRPAHSHSPAKDSPLEQWSGWPVERLDLSLLAEDANELSDNRDIDDRQMGSFRVPLLRNITESVTSISLSKVIFAFMTIAFAVSISAYIWSSNDRKIQQQKLRSSYENINNLMTKYDNAMQQARIYELDMNNWQTEAKQAEKTLTEYKTELESIKQSLYDARKDLQNTQQYNTDMLKKLNEQISKIRSQASGTSARPIE
;
A
#
# COMPACT_ATOMS: atom_id res chain seq x y z
N MET A 1 -40.66 50.19 21.84
CA MET A 1 -40.62 48.94 22.62
C MET A 1 -39.58 48.06 21.95
N GLU A 2 -38.31 48.27 22.31
CA GLU A 2 -37.16 47.53 21.81
C GLU A 2 -37.06 46.20 22.57
N GLN A 3 -37.01 45.10 21.81
CA GLN A 3 -36.66 43.78 22.32
C GLN A 3 -35.15 43.72 22.49
N GLN A 4 -34.74 43.61 23.75
CA GLN A 4 -33.36 43.45 24.18
C GLN A 4 -33.10 41.96 24.35
N ASP A 5 -32.57 41.32 23.29
CA ASP A 5 -32.17 39.92 23.32
C ASP A 5 -30.81 39.76 24.00
N ASP A 6 -30.87 39.18 25.20
CA ASP A 6 -29.78 38.92 26.12
C ASP A 6 -28.89 37.75 25.62
N PHE A 7 -28.00 38.02 24.66
CA PHE A 7 -26.95 37.09 24.20
C PHE A 7 -25.69 37.21 25.06
N GLY A 8 -25.82 36.89 26.35
CA GLY A 8 -24.75 37.09 27.34
C GLY A 8 -24.40 35.88 28.21
N LYS A 9 -24.57 34.63 27.72
CA LYS A 9 -24.03 33.45 28.42
C LYS A 9 -23.05 32.69 27.53
N LEU A 10 -21.79 33.07 27.68
CA LEU A 10 -20.62 32.28 27.27
C LEU A 10 -20.73 30.90 27.92
N LYS A 11 -21.32 29.95 27.18
CA LYS A 11 -21.27 28.52 27.51
C LYS A 11 -19.79 28.12 27.53
N GLU A 12 -19.34 27.73 28.71
CA GLU A 12 -18.06 27.04 28.89
C GLU A 12 -17.90 25.97 27.79
N PRO A 13 -16.70 25.86 27.18
CA PRO A 13 -16.44 24.84 26.19
C PRO A 13 -16.55 23.46 26.85
N ILE A 14 -17.65 22.76 26.59
CA ILE A 14 -17.97 21.39 27.09
C ILE A 14 -16.92 20.34 26.68
N PHE A 15 -15.89 20.72 25.91
CA PHE A 15 -14.76 19.87 25.58
C PHE A 15 -13.44 20.58 25.94
N SER A 16 -12.86 20.22 27.08
CA SER A 16 -11.51 20.64 27.53
C SER A 16 -10.38 19.94 26.74
N ARG A 17 -10.53 19.74 25.43
CA ARG A 17 -9.44 19.26 24.60
C ARG A 17 -8.71 20.47 24.04
N LYS A 18 -7.41 20.59 24.33
CA LYS A 18 -6.48 21.62 23.80
C LYS A 18 -6.39 21.68 22.26
N LYS A 19 -7.14 20.85 21.53
CA LYS A 19 -7.11 20.74 20.07
C LYS A 19 -8.45 21.23 19.51
N SER A 20 -8.38 22.23 18.62
CA SER A 20 -9.54 22.73 17.87
C SER A 20 -10.17 21.59 17.04
N LEU A 21 -11.49 21.43 17.15
CA LEU A 21 -12.23 20.46 16.36
C LEU A 21 -12.29 20.93 14.90
N LEU A 22 -11.81 20.10 13.98
CA LEU A 22 -11.82 20.42 12.55
C LEU A 22 -13.11 19.92 11.90
N THR A 23 -13.67 20.74 11.03
CA THR A 23 -14.74 20.29 10.11
C THR A 23 -14.16 19.35 9.05
N VAL A 24 -15.01 18.51 8.45
CA VAL A 24 -14.59 17.55 7.40
C VAL A 24 -13.85 18.25 6.26
N GLY A 25 -14.31 19.42 5.81
CA GLY A 25 -13.65 20.18 4.74
C GLY A 25 -12.28 20.74 5.14
N GLN A 26 -12.15 21.29 6.34
CA GLN A 26 -10.86 21.80 6.85
C GLN A 26 -9.85 20.67 7.04
N TYR A 27 -10.32 19.51 7.47
CA TYR A 27 -9.51 18.32 7.61
C TYR A 27 -9.00 17.81 6.25
N ALA A 28 -9.91 17.69 5.29
CA ALA A 28 -9.61 17.28 3.93
C ALA A 28 -8.55 18.19 3.29
N ALA A 29 -8.72 19.51 3.43
CA ALA A 29 -7.76 20.49 2.95
C ALA A 29 -6.37 20.36 3.62
N ARG A 30 -6.31 20.15 4.95
CA ARG A 30 -5.03 19.97 5.68
C ARG A 30 -4.26 18.73 5.28
N GLN A 31 -4.97 17.66 4.93
CA GLN A 31 -4.35 16.39 4.54
C GLN A 31 -4.17 16.24 3.01
N GLY A 32 -4.62 17.22 2.22
CA GLY A 32 -4.53 17.16 0.76
C GLY A 32 -5.42 16.07 0.14
N VAL A 33 -6.52 15.72 0.81
CA VAL A 33 -7.48 14.69 0.35
C VAL A 33 -8.85 15.32 0.07
N SER A 34 -9.70 14.66 -0.71
CA SER A 34 -11.05 15.14 -0.95
C SER A 34 -11.96 14.87 0.25
N ALA A 35 -12.97 15.74 0.47
CA ALA A 35 -13.93 15.56 1.56
C ALA A 35 -14.73 14.25 1.46
N GLY A 36 -14.93 13.74 0.24
CA GLY A 36 -15.56 12.43 0.00
C GLY A 36 -14.75 11.28 0.56
N VAL A 37 -13.42 11.28 0.35
CA VAL A 37 -12.51 10.25 0.90
C VAL A 37 -12.55 10.25 2.42
N VAL A 38 -12.59 11.44 3.05
CA VAL A 38 -12.69 11.56 4.51
C VAL A 38 -14.01 11.00 5.04
N GLN A 39 -15.12 11.15 4.30
CA GLN A 39 -16.40 10.57 4.68
C GLN A 39 -16.43 9.04 4.52
N GLU A 40 -15.84 8.51 3.45
CA GLU A 40 -15.69 7.06 3.28
C GLU A 40 -14.80 6.45 4.37
N ALA A 41 -13.66 7.09 4.68
CA ALA A 41 -12.79 6.67 5.78
C ALA A 41 -13.50 6.73 7.15
N ALA A 42 -14.41 7.68 7.34
CA ALA A 42 -15.26 7.73 8.52
C ALA A 42 -16.28 6.59 8.58
N LYS A 43 -16.89 6.20 7.45
CA LYS A 43 -17.78 5.04 7.36
C LYS A 43 -17.05 3.74 7.68
N LEU A 44 -15.78 3.63 7.26
CA LEU A 44 -14.90 2.49 7.55
C LEU A 44 -14.36 2.47 8.99
N GLY A 45 -14.66 3.48 9.80
CA GLY A 45 -14.20 3.57 11.19
C GLY A 45 -12.73 3.99 11.34
N VAL A 46 -12.05 4.36 10.24
CA VAL A 46 -10.66 4.83 10.25
C VAL A 46 -10.56 6.22 10.89
N VAL A 47 -11.59 7.06 10.72
CA VAL A 47 -11.66 8.41 11.29
C VAL A 47 -12.91 8.54 12.16
N GLN A 48 -12.75 8.95 13.43
CA GLN A 48 -13.90 9.16 14.30
C GLN A 48 -14.55 10.52 14.04
N VAL A 49 -15.76 10.50 13.49
CA VAL A 49 -16.59 11.70 13.28
C VAL A 49 -17.61 11.82 14.41
N ARG A 50 -17.70 12.99 15.05
CA ARG A 50 -18.77 13.33 16.01
C ARG A 50 -19.62 14.47 15.49
N LYS A 51 -20.93 14.36 15.69
CA LYS A 51 -21.90 15.41 15.36
C LYS A 51 -22.17 16.27 16.59
N HIS A 52 -22.01 17.58 16.46
CA HIS A 52 -22.28 18.54 17.54
C HIS A 52 -22.94 19.79 16.95
N LYS A 53 -24.08 20.22 17.51
CA LYS A 53 -24.86 21.39 17.04
C LYS A 53 -25.08 21.40 15.52
N HIS A 54 -25.55 20.28 14.96
CA HIS A 54 -25.79 20.09 13.52
C HIS A 54 -24.55 20.14 12.61
N LYS A 55 -23.34 20.26 13.15
CA LYS A 55 -22.08 20.19 12.40
C LYS A 55 -21.33 18.90 12.70
N THR A 56 -20.65 18.35 11.71
CA THR A 56 -19.79 17.15 11.84
C THR A 56 -18.35 17.57 12.02
N PHE A 57 -17.72 17.04 13.06
CA PHE A 57 -16.33 17.32 13.43
C PHE A 57 -15.55 16.01 13.51
N ILE A 58 -14.26 16.08 13.15
CA ILE A 58 -13.34 14.96 13.27
C ILE A 58 -12.63 15.03 14.61
N VAL A 59 -12.68 13.96 15.40
CA VAL A 59 -12.31 13.95 16.82
C VAL A 59 -11.01 13.22 17.12
N ASP A 60 -10.69 12.17 16.36
CA ASP A 60 -9.42 11.46 16.48
C ASP A 60 -8.77 11.26 15.09
N LEU A 61 -7.45 11.51 15.06
CA LEU A 61 -6.60 11.44 13.87
C LEU A 61 -5.62 10.26 14.01
N PRO A 62 -5.84 9.15 13.29
CA PRO A 62 -4.78 8.18 13.02
C PRO A 62 -4.17 8.31 11.62
N LEU A 63 -4.47 9.36 10.84
CA LEU A 63 -3.98 9.47 9.45
C LEU A 63 -2.57 10.05 9.29
N ASP A 64 -1.91 10.47 10.38
CA ASP A 64 -0.51 10.90 10.31
C ASP A 64 0.45 9.74 9.96
N ALA A 65 -0.02 8.48 9.97
CA ALA A 65 0.75 7.33 9.50
C ALA A 65 1.16 7.43 8.02
N TYR A 66 0.41 8.16 7.19
CA TYR A 66 0.72 8.30 5.75
C TYR A 66 1.72 9.40 5.42
N LYS A 67 2.03 10.32 6.35
CA LYS A 67 3.10 11.30 6.13
C LYS A 67 4.49 10.68 6.26
N ILE A 68 4.62 9.60 7.02
CA ILE A 68 5.90 8.89 7.20
C ILE A 68 6.27 8.09 5.93
N ALA A 69 5.29 7.69 5.11
CA ALA A 69 5.53 6.90 3.90
C ALA A 69 5.96 7.72 2.67
N LYS A 70 6.05 9.06 2.77
CA LYS A 70 6.35 9.93 1.61
C LYS A 70 7.67 10.71 1.71
N GLU A 71 8.47 10.48 2.76
CA GLU A 71 9.88 10.85 2.76
C GLU A 71 10.71 9.63 2.36
N PRO A 72 11.14 9.52 1.09
CA PRO A 72 12.25 8.65 0.75
C PRO A 72 13.52 9.26 1.35
N ASP A 73 14.13 8.52 2.27
CA ASP A 73 15.51 8.62 2.74
C ASP A 73 16.35 9.77 2.15
N SER A 74 16.34 10.92 2.82
CA SER A 74 17.48 11.82 2.82
C SER A 74 18.10 11.78 4.21
N SER A 75 19.15 10.98 4.29
CA SER A 75 19.98 10.69 5.45
C SER A 75 20.62 11.94 6.07
N VAL A 76 20.52 12.00 7.41
CA VAL A 76 21.62 12.27 8.38
C VAL A 76 22.27 13.67 8.32
N ILE A 77 22.08 14.47 9.37
CA ILE A 77 23.10 14.94 10.34
C ILE A 77 22.50 16.04 11.27
N SER A 78 22.78 15.89 12.57
CA SER A 78 22.83 16.89 13.66
C SER A 78 21.57 17.29 14.44
N ASP A 79 21.46 16.67 15.61
CA ASP A 79 21.56 17.27 16.96
C ASP A 79 21.24 18.76 17.20
N GLU A 80 20.50 18.93 18.31
CA GLU A 80 20.33 20.09 19.19
C GLU A 80 19.69 21.38 18.65
N GLY A 81 18.50 21.65 19.20
CA GLY A 81 18.33 22.91 19.94
C GLY A 81 17.42 23.98 19.34
N CYS A 82 16.35 24.23 20.09
CA CYS A 82 15.79 25.56 20.37
C CYS A 82 14.84 26.21 19.35
N LEU A 83 13.77 26.75 19.94
CA LEU A 83 12.69 27.53 19.35
C LEU A 83 13.20 28.84 18.75
N THR A 84 12.67 29.23 17.59
CA THR A 84 11.94 30.49 17.41
C THR A 84 11.29 30.56 16.03
N ALA A 85 10.08 31.09 16.00
CA ALA A 85 9.33 31.42 14.81
C ALA A 85 9.99 32.59 14.08
N GLU A 86 10.19 32.44 12.77
CA GLU A 86 10.15 33.59 11.86
C GLU A 86 9.69 33.11 10.48
N GLU A 87 8.77 33.88 9.92
CA GLU A 87 8.15 33.67 8.63
C GLU A 87 9.21 33.80 7.53
N THR A 88 9.36 32.78 6.70
CA THR A 88 10.06 32.92 5.42
C THR A 88 9.35 32.06 4.40
N GLU A 89 8.85 32.71 3.36
CA GLU A 89 8.13 32.06 2.27
C GLU A 89 9.00 31.01 1.58
N PRO A 90 8.45 29.85 1.20
CA PRO A 90 9.22 28.82 0.51
C PRO A 90 9.28 29.15 -0.99
N GLU A 91 10.24 29.98 -1.39
CA GLU A 91 10.80 29.91 -2.75
C GLU A 91 11.67 28.65 -2.83
N PHE A 92 11.05 27.48 -3.05
CA PHE A 92 11.82 26.27 -3.33
C PHE A 92 11.13 25.35 -4.34
N CYS A 93 11.93 24.95 -5.33
CA CYS A 93 11.75 23.84 -6.28
C CYS A 93 11.17 24.09 -7.69
N THR A 94 11.23 25.30 -8.26
CA THR A 94 11.11 25.42 -9.74
C THR A 94 12.40 25.06 -10.47
N ASP A 95 13.55 25.29 -9.85
CA ASP A 95 14.85 25.14 -10.53
C ASP A 95 15.25 23.67 -10.72
N LYS A 96 14.95 22.80 -9.74
CA LYS A 96 15.20 21.35 -9.84
C LYS A 96 14.32 20.65 -10.88
N ILE A 97 13.09 21.12 -11.06
CA ILE A 97 12.19 20.58 -12.10
C ILE A 97 12.68 21.02 -13.48
N THR A 98 13.16 22.27 -13.60
CA THR A 98 13.73 22.79 -14.85
C THR A 98 15.02 22.05 -15.25
N GLU A 99 15.86 21.68 -14.27
CA GLU A 99 17.07 20.88 -14.49
C GLU A 99 16.75 19.46 -14.97
N LEU A 100 15.74 18.80 -14.38
CA LEU A 100 15.31 17.45 -14.77
C LEU A 100 14.69 17.41 -16.17
N VAL A 101 13.88 18.41 -16.52
CA VAL A 101 13.26 18.50 -17.85
C VAL A 101 14.31 18.78 -18.93
N ASN A 102 15.30 19.63 -18.66
CA ASN A 102 16.42 19.85 -19.60
C ASN A 102 17.29 18.62 -19.80
N ARG A 103 17.42 17.74 -18.79
CA ARG A 103 18.16 16.49 -18.89
C ARG A 103 17.48 15.42 -19.75
N ILE A 104 16.14 15.42 -19.78
CA ILE A 104 15.33 14.47 -20.55
C ILE A 104 15.17 14.90 -22.01
N CYS A 105 15.19 16.21 -22.27
CA CYS A 105 14.98 16.77 -23.61
C CYS A 105 16.25 16.94 -24.46
N GLN A 106 17.45 16.64 -23.93
CA GLN A 106 18.67 16.66 -24.74
C GLN A 106 18.86 15.30 -25.45
N PRO A 107 18.90 15.28 -26.80
CA PRO A 107 19.21 14.07 -27.54
C PRO A 107 20.67 13.68 -27.25
N ALA A 108 20.88 12.43 -26.87
CA ALA A 108 22.20 11.90 -26.53
C ALA A 108 23.22 12.26 -27.63
N GLU A 109 24.17 13.13 -27.27
CA GLU A 109 25.26 13.53 -28.13
C GLU A 109 26.12 12.28 -28.41
N SER A 110 26.07 11.85 -29.67
CA SER A 110 26.72 10.65 -30.19
C SER A 110 28.19 10.59 -29.79
N ALA A 111 28.55 9.56 -29.01
CA ALA A 111 29.94 9.21 -28.73
C ALA A 111 30.70 8.92 -30.04
N PRO A 112 31.99 9.30 -30.14
CA PRO A 112 32.79 9.12 -31.35
C PRO A 112 33.11 7.64 -31.60
N PRO A 113 33.17 7.18 -32.86
CA PRO A 113 33.47 5.79 -33.18
C PRO A 113 34.94 5.48 -32.90
N SER A 114 35.16 4.53 -31.99
CA SER A 114 36.45 3.87 -31.81
C SER A 114 36.77 3.02 -33.04
N ALA A 115 37.89 3.34 -33.69
CA ALA A 115 38.55 2.49 -34.66
C ALA A 115 39.04 1.18 -34.01
N ASP A 116 38.66 0.02 -34.55
CA ASP A 116 39.62 -0.94 -35.13
C ASP A 116 38.94 -2.23 -35.63
N ASN A 117 39.16 -2.48 -36.92
CA ASN A 117 39.46 -3.76 -37.58
C ASN A 117 38.65 -5.02 -37.24
N SER A 118 37.85 -5.49 -38.21
CA SER A 118 38.16 -6.76 -38.87
C SER A 118 37.38 -6.91 -40.17
N ALA A 119 38.11 -7.27 -41.22
CA ALA A 119 37.65 -7.55 -42.55
C ALA A 119 36.62 -8.70 -42.57
N HIS A 120 35.47 -8.46 -43.21
CA HIS A 120 34.80 -9.51 -43.97
C HIS A 120 34.21 -8.92 -45.25
N LYS A 121 34.93 -9.16 -46.34
CA LYS A 121 34.49 -9.02 -47.71
C LYS A 121 33.56 -10.20 -48.03
N VAL A 122 32.27 -9.93 -48.23
CA VAL A 122 31.39 -10.79 -49.04
C VAL A 122 30.50 -9.87 -49.88
N GLU A 123 30.89 -9.73 -51.15
CA GLU A 123 29.99 -9.34 -52.23
C GLU A 123 28.98 -10.47 -52.42
N THR A 124 27.69 -10.16 -52.37
CA THR A 124 26.73 -10.72 -53.33
C THR A 124 25.62 -9.73 -53.58
N LYS A 125 25.74 -9.11 -54.74
CA LYS A 125 24.75 -8.32 -55.46
C LYS A 125 23.91 -9.30 -56.26
N ILE A 126 22.62 -9.46 -55.96
CA ILE A 126 21.64 -10.05 -56.88
C ILE A 126 20.32 -9.28 -56.77
N ASP A 127 20.01 -8.57 -57.86
CA ASP A 127 18.69 -8.06 -58.24
C ASP A 127 17.64 -9.17 -58.22
N GLY A 128 16.41 -8.86 -57.79
CA GLY A 128 15.36 -9.88 -57.74
C GLY A 128 13.97 -9.33 -57.45
N GLN A 129 13.43 -8.64 -58.45
CA GLN A 129 12.02 -8.39 -58.69
C GLN A 129 11.16 -9.67 -58.51
N GLN A 130 10.10 -9.63 -57.70
CA GLN A 130 8.91 -10.51 -57.78
C GLN A 130 7.81 -9.91 -56.90
N GLU A 131 6.85 -9.20 -57.47
CA GLU A 131 5.62 -9.69 -58.11
C GLU A 131 4.62 -10.31 -57.12
N ILE A 132 3.45 -9.68 -57.12
CA ILE A 132 2.28 -9.83 -56.27
C ILE A 132 1.67 -11.22 -56.41
N LYS A 133 1.28 -11.85 -55.29
CA LYS A 133 0.21 -12.84 -55.30
C LYS A 133 -0.70 -12.69 -54.08
N SER A 134 -1.83 -12.05 -54.34
CA SER A 134 -3.02 -11.99 -53.51
C SER A 134 -3.75 -13.35 -53.45
N THR A 135 -4.70 -13.43 -52.51
CA THR A 135 -5.92 -14.30 -52.48
C THR A 135 -5.82 -15.55 -51.58
N PRO A 136 -6.90 -16.07 -50.97
CA PRO A 136 -7.96 -15.43 -50.18
C PRO A 136 -8.12 -16.05 -48.77
N ARG A 137 -8.87 -15.35 -47.92
CA ARG A 137 -9.56 -15.86 -46.72
C ARG A 137 -10.52 -17.01 -47.09
N PRO A 138 -10.68 -18.02 -46.22
CA PRO A 138 -12.02 -18.50 -45.91
C PRO A 138 -12.29 -18.53 -44.41
N ALA A 139 -13.55 -18.22 -44.09
CA ALA A 139 -14.16 -18.39 -42.79
C ALA A 139 -14.41 -19.87 -42.50
N HIS A 140 -14.29 -20.28 -41.23
CA HIS A 140 -15.09 -21.26 -40.50
C HIS A 140 -14.57 -21.24 -39.04
N SER A 141 -15.36 -20.82 -38.04
CA SER A 141 -16.30 -21.67 -37.28
C SER A 141 -15.65 -22.94 -36.74
N HIS A 142 -15.20 -22.92 -35.47
CA HIS A 142 -15.72 -23.78 -34.40
C HIS A 142 -14.85 -23.75 -33.12
N SER A 143 -15.58 -23.64 -32.01
CA SER A 143 -15.32 -24.14 -30.66
C SER A 143 -14.39 -23.40 -29.67
N PRO A 144 -14.82 -23.33 -28.40
CA PRO A 144 -14.11 -22.64 -27.33
C PRO A 144 -13.04 -23.56 -26.74
N ALA A 145 -11.77 -23.21 -26.93
CA ALA A 145 -10.69 -23.80 -26.17
C ALA A 145 -10.73 -23.25 -24.74
N LYS A 146 -11.09 -24.14 -23.81
CA LYS A 146 -10.78 -24.04 -22.39
C LYS A 146 -9.27 -24.09 -22.23
N ASP A 147 -8.61 -22.94 -22.24
CA ASP A 147 -7.25 -22.82 -21.73
C ASP A 147 -7.24 -21.61 -20.81
N SER A 148 -7.41 -21.89 -19.51
CA SER A 148 -7.14 -20.95 -18.44
C SER A 148 -5.70 -21.21 -17.96
N PRO A 149 -4.71 -20.36 -18.28
CA PRO A 149 -3.41 -20.44 -17.67
C PRO A 149 -3.38 -19.44 -16.52
N LEU A 150 -3.93 -19.82 -15.36
CA LEU A 150 -3.82 -19.01 -14.12
C LEU A 150 -4.02 -19.86 -12.86
N GLU A 151 -3.45 -21.07 -12.84
CA GLU A 151 -3.21 -21.81 -11.59
C GLU A 151 -1.71 -22.08 -11.44
N GLN A 152 -0.94 -21.05 -11.10
CA GLN A 152 0.38 -21.25 -10.48
C GLN A 152 0.86 -20.00 -9.72
N TRP A 153 0.09 -19.58 -8.72
CA TRP A 153 0.59 -18.67 -7.68
C TRP A 153 0.69 -19.45 -6.36
N SER A 154 1.41 -20.57 -6.39
CA SER A 154 1.84 -21.28 -5.20
C SER A 154 3.13 -20.63 -4.69
N GLY A 155 3.03 -19.77 -3.67
CA GLY A 155 4.23 -19.31 -2.98
C GLY A 155 4.16 -17.92 -2.36
N TRP A 156 3.09 -17.59 -1.64
CA TRP A 156 3.29 -16.65 -0.54
C TRP A 156 3.81 -17.48 0.63
N PRO A 157 4.97 -17.13 1.22
CA PRO A 157 5.44 -17.77 2.42
C PRO A 157 4.41 -17.47 3.51
N VAL A 158 3.59 -18.47 3.85
CA VAL A 158 2.86 -18.45 5.11
C VAL A 158 3.94 -18.52 6.18
N GLU A 159 4.36 -17.35 6.67
CA GLU A 159 5.11 -17.25 7.91
C GLU A 159 4.28 -18.00 8.96
N ARG A 160 4.72 -19.21 9.28
CA ARG A 160 4.18 -19.96 10.40
C ARG A 160 4.40 -19.07 11.61
N LEU A 161 3.31 -18.58 12.21
CA LEU A 161 3.37 -17.88 13.49
C LEU A 161 4.22 -18.72 14.42
N ASP A 162 5.35 -18.14 14.81
CA ASP A 162 6.34 -18.79 15.65
C ASP A 162 5.75 -18.90 17.05
N LEU A 163 5.10 -20.03 17.31
CA LEU A 163 4.54 -20.42 18.62
C LEU A 163 5.62 -20.49 19.71
N SER A 164 6.90 -20.36 19.34
CA SER A 164 8.04 -20.21 20.24
C SER A 164 7.88 -19.03 21.21
N LEU A 165 7.18 -17.96 20.81
CA LEU A 165 6.91 -16.81 21.69
C LEU A 165 5.94 -17.12 22.85
N LEU A 166 5.17 -18.22 22.77
CA LEU A 166 4.30 -18.68 23.86
C LEU A 166 5.02 -19.64 24.83
N ALA A 167 6.17 -20.19 24.43
CA ALA A 167 6.96 -21.09 25.28
C ALA A 167 7.92 -20.32 26.20
N GLU A 168 8.31 -19.10 25.84
CA GLU A 168 9.30 -18.30 26.57
C GLU A 168 8.74 -17.74 27.90
N ASP A 169 7.47 -17.35 27.94
CA ASP A 169 6.79 -16.89 29.17
C ASP A 169 6.50 -18.01 30.19
N ALA A 170 6.64 -19.28 29.80
CA ALA A 170 6.44 -20.41 30.71
C ALA A 170 7.71 -20.79 31.51
N ASN A 171 8.90 -20.38 31.07
CA ASN A 171 10.18 -20.76 31.69
C ASN A 171 10.73 -19.74 32.69
N GLU A 172 10.26 -18.48 32.71
CA GLU A 172 10.75 -17.46 33.68
C GLU A 172 10.25 -17.66 35.12
N LEU A 173 9.34 -18.61 35.37
CA LEU A 173 8.78 -18.86 36.72
C LEU A 173 9.45 -20.02 37.47
N SER A 174 10.51 -20.62 36.92
CA SER A 174 11.18 -21.79 37.52
C SER A 174 12.64 -21.57 37.94
N ASP A 175 13.13 -20.34 37.97
CA ASP A 175 14.53 -20.04 38.33
C ASP A 175 14.62 -19.08 39.53
N ASN A 176 14.12 -19.55 40.68
CA ASN A 176 14.38 -18.96 41.99
C ASN A 176 14.22 -20.01 43.10
N ARG A 177 14.89 -21.14 42.91
CA ARG A 177 15.27 -22.04 44.01
C ARG A 177 16.78 -22.18 44.00
N ASP A 178 17.46 -21.06 44.19
CA ASP A 178 18.80 -21.10 44.75
C ASP A 178 18.67 -21.66 46.16
N ILE A 179 19.05 -22.93 46.23
CA ILE A 179 19.27 -23.72 47.42
C ILE A 179 20.44 -23.03 48.14
N ASP A 180 20.11 -22.23 49.15
CA ASP A 180 21.07 -21.74 50.12
C ASP A 180 21.48 -22.90 51.03
N ASP A 181 22.29 -23.80 50.47
CA ASP A 181 23.01 -24.87 51.17
C ASP A 181 24.18 -24.27 51.97
N ARG A 182 23.87 -23.32 52.86
CA ARG A 182 24.82 -22.78 53.83
C ARG A 182 24.41 -23.14 55.25
N GLN A 183 25.29 -23.94 55.86
CA GLN A 183 25.40 -24.26 57.29
C GLN A 183 24.40 -25.29 57.84
N MET A 184 24.72 -26.57 57.60
CA MET A 184 24.56 -27.61 58.64
C MET A 184 25.51 -27.33 59.81
N GLY A 185 25.16 -26.33 60.62
CA GLY A 185 25.67 -26.20 61.97
C GLY A 185 25.08 -27.33 62.82
N SER A 186 25.96 -28.16 63.38
CA SER A 186 25.64 -29.16 64.40
C SER A 186 24.93 -28.51 65.60
N PHE A 187 23.60 -28.39 65.53
CA PHE A 187 22.77 -28.15 66.71
C PHE A 187 22.58 -29.49 67.43
N ARG A 188 23.52 -29.79 68.34
CA ARG A 188 23.24 -30.72 69.43
C ARG A 188 22.05 -30.16 70.20
N VAL A 189 20.98 -30.95 70.31
CA VAL A 189 19.75 -30.60 71.01
C VAL A 189 19.81 -31.16 72.45
N PRO A 190 20.24 -30.38 73.47
CA PRO A 190 19.94 -30.71 74.87
C PRO A 190 18.52 -30.28 75.29
N LEU A 191 17.75 -29.63 74.41
CA LEU A 191 16.43 -29.08 74.74
C LEU A 191 15.29 -30.12 74.84
N LEU A 192 15.43 -31.30 74.26
CA LEU A 192 14.37 -32.32 74.31
C LEU A 192 14.26 -33.01 75.69
N ARG A 193 15.32 -32.99 76.51
CA ARG A 193 15.34 -33.69 77.81
C ARG A 193 14.59 -32.94 78.92
N ASN A 194 14.54 -31.61 78.86
CA ASN A 194 13.80 -30.79 79.85
C ASN A 194 12.28 -30.74 79.58
N ILE A 195 11.84 -31.05 78.36
CA ILE A 195 10.41 -31.10 78.02
C ILE A 195 9.79 -32.39 78.56
N THR A 196 10.53 -33.50 78.59
CA THR A 196 10.02 -34.79 79.08
C THR A 196 9.73 -34.83 80.58
N GLU A 197 10.49 -34.11 81.41
CA GLU A 197 10.28 -34.10 82.88
C GLU A 197 9.18 -33.13 83.33
N SER A 198 8.80 -32.16 82.49
CA SER A 198 7.69 -31.22 82.79
C SER A 198 6.32 -31.77 82.38
N VAL A 199 6.26 -32.82 81.55
CA VAL A 199 5.00 -33.40 81.07
C VAL A 199 4.36 -34.36 82.09
N THR A 200 5.11 -34.90 83.05
CA THR A 200 4.58 -35.86 84.05
C THR A 200 3.69 -35.23 85.13
N SER A 201 3.64 -33.90 85.25
CA SER A 201 2.79 -33.18 86.23
C SER A 201 1.53 -32.54 85.62
N ILE A 202 1.38 -32.61 84.30
CA ILE A 202 0.27 -31.97 83.60
C ILE A 202 -0.89 -32.96 83.48
N SER A 203 -2.09 -32.54 83.93
CA SER A 203 -3.31 -33.34 83.78
C SER A 203 -3.57 -33.66 82.30
N LEU A 204 -3.74 -34.94 81.96
CA LEU A 204 -3.98 -35.46 80.60
C LEU A 204 -4.97 -34.62 79.77
N SER A 205 -6.00 -34.05 80.39
CA SER A 205 -6.96 -33.16 79.74
C SER A 205 -6.31 -31.93 79.08
N LYS A 206 -5.33 -31.29 79.73
CA LYS A 206 -4.65 -30.09 79.21
C LYS A 206 -3.79 -30.41 77.99
N VAL A 207 -3.18 -31.59 77.98
CA VAL A 207 -2.40 -32.08 76.82
C VAL A 207 -3.32 -32.29 75.62
N ILE A 208 -4.47 -32.93 75.83
CA ILE A 208 -5.47 -33.14 74.76
C ILE A 208 -5.97 -31.80 74.21
N PHE A 209 -6.29 -30.82 75.06
CA PHE A 209 -6.71 -29.49 74.61
C PHE A 209 -5.61 -28.79 73.80
N ALA A 210 -4.35 -28.87 74.22
CA ALA A 210 -3.22 -28.29 73.48
C ALA A 210 -3.04 -28.94 72.09
N PHE A 211 -3.20 -30.26 71.98
CA PHE A 211 -3.16 -30.93 70.68
C PHE A 211 -4.32 -30.51 69.77
N MET A 212 -5.54 -30.41 70.31
CA MET A 212 -6.71 -29.98 69.54
C MET A 212 -6.59 -28.55 69.03
N THR A 213 -6.04 -27.62 69.82
CA THR A 213 -5.83 -26.23 69.36
C THR A 213 -4.77 -26.16 68.26
N ILE A 214 -3.70 -26.94 68.36
CA ILE A 214 -2.68 -27.03 67.30
C ILE A 214 -3.28 -27.62 66.03
N ALA A 215 -4.02 -28.74 66.13
CA ALA A 215 -4.67 -29.36 64.97
C ALA A 215 -5.67 -28.41 64.29
N PHE A 216 -6.41 -27.63 65.08
CA PHE A 216 -7.33 -26.61 64.57
C PHE A 216 -6.59 -25.47 63.86
N ALA A 217 -5.49 -24.97 64.44
CA ALA A 217 -4.66 -23.94 63.82
C ALA A 217 -4.07 -24.41 62.48
N VAL A 218 -3.52 -25.63 62.43
CA VAL A 218 -3.00 -26.23 61.20
C VAL A 218 -4.10 -26.36 60.14
N SER A 219 -5.31 -26.76 60.53
CA SER A 219 -6.45 -26.88 59.63
C SER A 219 -6.87 -25.54 59.03
N ILE A 220 -6.88 -24.46 59.83
CA ILE A 220 -7.18 -23.10 59.34
C ILE A 220 -6.09 -22.62 58.38
N SER A 221 -4.81 -22.79 58.73
CA SER A 221 -3.70 -22.38 57.87
C SER A 221 -3.73 -23.12 56.53
N ALA A 222 -4.00 -24.43 56.53
CA ALA A 222 -4.15 -25.22 55.32
C ALA A 222 -5.34 -24.75 54.46
N TYR A 223 -6.47 -24.41 55.09
CA TYR A 223 -7.64 -23.87 54.39
C TYR A 223 -7.36 -22.52 53.73
N ILE A 224 -6.71 -21.59 54.44
CA ILE A 224 -6.33 -20.27 53.90
C ILE A 224 -5.37 -20.44 52.72
N TRP A 225 -4.36 -21.30 52.86
CA TRP A 225 -3.40 -21.55 51.80
C TRP A 225 -4.06 -22.16 50.55
N SER A 226 -4.92 -23.16 50.72
CA SER A 226 -5.69 -23.77 49.62
C SER A 226 -6.63 -22.76 48.94
N SER A 227 -7.26 -21.86 49.71
CA SER A 227 -8.11 -20.80 49.18
C SER A 227 -7.32 -19.80 48.33
N ASN A 228 -6.12 -19.42 48.77
CA ASN A 228 -5.24 -18.54 48.01
C ASN A 228 -4.73 -19.22 46.72
N ASP A 229 -4.35 -20.49 46.78
CA ASP A 229 -3.91 -21.23 45.58
C ASP A 229 -5.03 -21.32 44.52
N ARG A 230 -6.27 -21.62 44.96
CA ARG A 230 -7.44 -21.62 44.05
C ARG A 230 -7.67 -20.27 43.38
N LYS A 231 -7.47 -19.16 44.09
CA LYS A 231 -7.59 -17.81 43.50
C LYS A 231 -6.52 -17.55 42.45
N ILE A 232 -5.27 -17.96 42.70
CA ILE A 232 -4.17 -17.83 41.74
C ILE A 232 -4.46 -18.65 40.49
N GLN A 233 -4.93 -19.89 40.63
CA GLN A 233 -5.31 -20.72 39.49
C GLN A 233 -6.46 -20.12 38.69
N GLN A 234 -7.49 -19.57 39.36
CA GLN A 234 -8.59 -18.89 38.68
C GLN A 234 -8.12 -17.64 37.92
N GLN A 235 -7.17 -16.88 38.47
CA GLN A 235 -6.61 -15.71 37.79
C GLN A 235 -5.81 -16.12 36.56
N LYS A 236 -4.97 -17.16 36.64
CA LYS A 236 -4.25 -17.72 35.49
C LYS A 236 -5.22 -18.20 34.40
N LEU A 237 -6.31 -18.83 34.80
CA LEU A 237 -7.35 -19.29 33.86
C LEU A 237 -8.04 -18.10 33.18
N ARG A 238 -8.43 -17.07 33.93
CA ARG A 238 -9.01 -15.83 33.37
C ARG A 238 -8.06 -15.14 32.41
N SER A 239 -6.78 -14.99 32.78
CA SER A 239 -5.77 -14.40 31.92
C SER A 239 -5.58 -15.20 30.63
N SER A 240 -5.60 -16.54 30.71
CA SER A 240 -5.55 -17.41 29.53
C SER A 240 -6.77 -17.22 28.63
N TYR A 241 -7.98 -17.10 29.20
CA TYR A 241 -9.19 -16.82 28.43
C TYR A 241 -9.16 -15.45 27.76
N GLU A 242 -8.67 -14.42 28.43
CA GLU A 242 -8.50 -13.08 27.86
C GLU A 242 -7.49 -13.10 26.70
N ASN A 243 -6.38 -13.83 26.85
CA ASN A 243 -5.38 -13.96 25.79
C ASN A 243 -5.93 -14.73 24.58
N ILE A 244 -6.64 -15.84 24.80
CA ILE A 244 -7.32 -16.58 23.72
C ILE A 244 -8.34 -15.70 23.01
N ASN A 245 -9.13 -14.92 23.74
CA ASN A 245 -10.11 -14.02 23.14
C ASN A 245 -9.42 -12.91 22.31
N ASN A 246 -8.31 -12.35 22.79
CA ASN A 246 -7.52 -11.38 22.05
C ASN A 246 -6.90 -12.01 20.77
N LEU A 247 -6.41 -13.24 20.86
CA LEU A 247 -5.89 -13.96 19.69
C LEU A 247 -7.01 -14.22 18.67
N MET A 248 -8.19 -14.60 19.13
CA MET A 248 -9.35 -14.82 18.26
C MET A 248 -9.77 -13.54 17.54
N THR A 249 -9.85 -12.40 18.25
CA THR A 249 -10.20 -11.12 17.62
C THR A 249 -9.14 -10.64 16.63
N LYS A 250 -7.85 -10.86 16.92
CA LYS A 250 -6.76 -10.61 15.97
C LYS A 250 -6.88 -11.48 14.73
N TYR A 251 -7.20 -12.77 14.90
CA TYR A 251 -7.40 -13.70 13.80
C TYR A 251 -8.60 -13.30 12.92
N ASP A 252 -9.73 -12.95 13.53
CA ASP A 252 -10.92 -12.49 12.79
C ASP A 252 -10.64 -11.20 12.02
N ASN A 253 -9.90 -10.26 12.61
CA ASN A 253 -9.49 -9.04 11.94
C ASN A 253 -8.55 -9.35 10.75
N ALA A 254 -7.54 -10.20 10.95
CA ALA A 254 -6.65 -10.62 9.87
C ALA A 254 -7.41 -11.33 8.73
N MET A 255 -8.39 -12.17 9.07
CA MET A 255 -9.24 -12.84 8.09
C MET A 255 -10.10 -11.83 7.30
N GLN A 256 -10.64 -10.81 7.96
CA GLN A 256 -11.38 -9.74 7.29
C GLN A 256 -10.48 -8.91 6.37
N GLN A 257 -9.27 -8.57 6.83
CA GLN A 257 -8.29 -7.87 6.00
C GLN A 257 -7.92 -8.69 4.76
N ALA A 258 -7.68 -10.00 4.91
CA ALA A 258 -7.39 -10.88 3.78
C ALA A 258 -8.52 -10.88 2.73
N ARG A 259 -9.79 -10.89 3.16
CA ARG A 259 -10.94 -10.79 2.24
C ARG A 259 -11.01 -9.44 1.53
N ILE A 260 -10.65 -8.35 2.20
CA ILE A 260 -10.60 -7.02 1.57
C ILE A 260 -9.51 -7.01 0.49
N TYR A 261 -8.32 -7.54 0.79
CA TYR A 261 -7.25 -7.66 -0.21
C TYR A 261 -7.63 -8.54 -1.40
N GLU A 262 -8.38 -9.62 -1.18
CA GLU A 262 -8.89 -10.48 -2.25
C GLU A 262 -9.88 -9.71 -3.16
N LEU A 263 -10.78 -8.92 -2.59
CA LEU A 263 -11.70 -8.08 -3.35
C LEU A 263 -10.94 -6.99 -4.14
N ASP A 264 -9.96 -6.34 -3.53
CA ASP A 264 -9.14 -5.33 -4.19
C ASP A 264 -8.34 -5.96 -5.35
N MET A 265 -7.73 -7.12 -5.14
CA MET A 265 -6.99 -7.85 -6.19
C MET A 265 -7.89 -8.18 -7.38
N ASN A 266 -9.11 -8.64 -7.13
CA ASN A 266 -10.10 -8.88 -8.18
C ASN A 266 -10.48 -7.59 -8.91
N ASN A 267 -10.66 -6.48 -8.20
CA ASN A 267 -10.93 -5.18 -8.83
C ASN A 267 -9.77 -4.73 -9.73
N TRP A 268 -8.53 -4.76 -9.23
CA TRP A 268 -7.33 -4.44 -10.01
C TRP A 268 -7.18 -5.32 -11.25
N GLN A 269 -7.52 -6.60 -11.15
CA GLN A 269 -7.48 -7.52 -12.30
C GLN A 269 -8.52 -7.14 -13.36
N THR A 270 -9.71 -6.71 -12.95
CA THR A 270 -10.73 -6.25 -13.91
C THR A 270 -10.36 -4.94 -14.58
N GLU A 271 -9.79 -3.99 -13.84
CA GLU A 271 -9.28 -2.73 -14.37
C GLU A 271 -8.12 -2.96 -15.35
N ALA A 272 -7.19 -3.86 -15.01
CA ALA A 272 -6.08 -4.23 -15.89
C ALA A 272 -6.57 -4.84 -17.21
N LYS A 273 -7.56 -5.74 -17.16
CA LYS A 273 -8.18 -6.32 -18.36
C LYS A 273 -8.90 -5.27 -19.21
N GLN A 274 -9.56 -4.30 -18.56
CA GLN A 274 -10.20 -3.21 -19.27
C GLN A 274 -9.19 -2.30 -19.94
N ALA A 275 -8.08 -1.97 -19.27
CA ALA A 275 -6.99 -1.18 -19.83
C ALA A 275 -6.29 -1.90 -20.99
N GLU A 276 -6.12 -3.22 -20.92
CA GLU A 276 -5.62 -4.02 -22.02
C GLU A 276 -6.55 -3.95 -23.23
N LYS A 277 -7.86 -4.09 -23.02
CA LYS A 277 -8.86 -3.98 -24.08
C LYS A 277 -8.81 -2.61 -24.76
N THR A 278 -8.77 -1.52 -24.00
CA THR A 278 -8.69 -0.16 -24.60
C THR A 278 -7.37 0.06 -25.34
N LEU A 279 -6.26 -0.49 -24.86
CA LEU A 279 -4.98 -0.43 -25.57
C LEU A 279 -5.06 -1.16 -26.92
N THR A 280 -5.67 -2.35 -26.96
CA THR A 280 -5.87 -3.07 -28.23
C THR A 280 -6.77 -2.32 -29.20
N GLU A 281 -7.83 -1.67 -28.69
CA GLU A 281 -8.73 -0.84 -29.48
C GLU A 281 -7.98 0.35 -30.11
N TYR A 282 -7.25 1.13 -29.31
CA TYR A 282 -6.42 2.23 -29.82
C TYR A 282 -5.35 1.77 -30.81
N LYS A 283 -4.77 0.58 -30.62
CA LYS A 283 -3.81 0.01 -31.56
C LYS A 283 -4.47 -0.28 -32.91
N THR A 284 -5.69 -0.81 -32.90
CA THR A 284 -6.44 -1.06 -34.15
C THR A 284 -6.88 0.24 -34.84
N GLU A 285 -7.29 1.26 -34.07
CA GLU A 285 -7.59 2.59 -34.62
C GLU A 285 -6.36 3.23 -35.25
N LEU A 286 -5.21 3.15 -34.59
CA LEU A 286 -3.95 3.68 -35.10
C LEU A 286 -3.54 3.03 -36.43
N GLU A 287 -3.64 1.69 -36.52
CA GLU A 287 -3.35 0.98 -37.77
C GLU A 287 -4.35 1.33 -38.89
N SER A 288 -5.64 1.49 -38.55
CA SER A 288 -6.66 1.97 -39.49
C SER A 288 -6.35 3.38 -40.01
N ILE A 289 -5.97 4.31 -39.13
CA ILE A 289 -5.59 5.68 -39.51
C ILE A 289 -4.33 5.68 -40.39
N LYS A 290 -3.32 4.86 -40.05
CA LYS A 290 -2.12 4.71 -40.89
C LYS A 290 -2.47 4.22 -42.29
N GLN A 291 -3.34 3.22 -42.40
CA GLN A 291 -3.79 2.70 -43.68
C GLN A 291 -4.53 3.77 -44.49
N SER A 292 -5.46 4.50 -43.86
CA SER A 292 -6.18 5.60 -44.51
C SER A 292 -5.23 6.72 -44.98
N LEU A 293 -4.21 7.06 -44.20
CA LEU A 293 -3.21 8.06 -44.57
C LEU A 293 -2.34 7.58 -45.75
N TYR A 294 -1.98 6.30 -45.78
CA TYR A 294 -1.28 5.69 -46.91
C TYR A 294 -2.11 5.75 -48.20
N ASP A 295 -3.40 5.42 -48.12
CA ASP A 295 -4.31 5.45 -49.26
C ASP A 295 -4.52 6.89 -49.76
N ALA A 296 -4.74 7.85 -48.86
CA ALA A 296 -4.86 9.27 -49.20
C ALA A 296 -3.59 9.82 -49.89
N ARG A 297 -2.40 9.41 -49.43
CA ARG A 297 -1.13 9.78 -50.05
C ARG A 297 -1.01 9.22 -51.46
N LYS A 298 -1.43 7.97 -51.67
CA LYS A 298 -1.43 7.32 -52.99
C LYS A 298 -2.40 8.03 -53.95
N ASP A 299 -3.59 8.40 -53.49
CA ASP A 299 -4.57 9.13 -54.29
C ASP A 299 -4.09 10.53 -54.68
N LEU A 300 -3.39 11.22 -53.75
CA LEU A 300 -2.75 12.50 -54.05
C LEU A 300 -1.68 12.34 -55.13
N GLN A 301 -0.84 11.30 -55.05
CA GLN A 301 0.19 11.02 -56.05
C GLN A 301 -0.43 10.70 -57.42
N ASN A 302 -1.50 9.90 -57.47
CA ASN A 302 -2.24 9.61 -58.69
C ASN A 302 -2.82 10.89 -59.33
N THR A 303 -3.39 11.78 -58.51
CA THR A 303 -3.95 13.07 -58.96
C THR A 303 -2.85 13.99 -59.49
N GLN A 304 -1.71 14.06 -58.81
CA GLN A 304 -0.54 14.81 -59.29
C GLN A 304 -0.06 14.29 -60.64
N GLN A 305 0.07 12.96 -60.79
CA GLN A 305 0.49 12.35 -62.05
C GLN A 305 -0.50 12.64 -63.17
N TYR A 306 -1.80 12.47 -62.93
CA TYR A 306 -2.86 12.82 -63.88
C TYR A 306 -2.79 14.29 -64.31
N ASN A 307 -2.60 15.22 -63.37
CA ASN A 307 -2.46 16.64 -63.68
C ASN A 307 -1.21 16.92 -64.52
N THR A 308 -0.08 16.27 -64.23
CA THR A 308 1.13 16.42 -65.05
C THR A 308 0.94 15.90 -66.48
N ASP A 309 0.20 14.80 -66.67
CA ASP A 309 -0.09 14.25 -67.99
C ASP A 309 -1.08 15.13 -68.77
N MET A 310 -2.07 15.71 -68.10
CA MET A 310 -2.97 16.72 -68.67
C MET A 310 -2.21 17.96 -69.13
N LEU A 311 -1.29 18.49 -68.31
CA LEU A 311 -0.46 19.64 -68.68
C LEU A 311 0.43 19.33 -69.89
N LYS A 312 1.01 18.12 -69.98
CA LYS A 312 1.77 17.69 -71.16
C LYS A 312 0.90 17.68 -72.43
N LYS A 313 -0.28 17.07 -72.38
CA LYS A 313 -1.23 17.03 -73.52
C LYS A 313 -1.63 18.43 -73.97
N LEU A 314 -1.88 19.33 -73.01
CA LEU A 314 -2.27 20.71 -73.30
C LEU A 314 -1.11 21.48 -73.95
N ASN A 315 0.12 21.27 -73.49
CA ASN A 315 1.32 21.85 -74.11
C ASN A 315 1.55 21.32 -75.53
N GLU A 316 1.33 20.02 -75.78
CA GLU A 316 1.37 19.44 -77.13
C GLU A 316 0.31 20.04 -78.06
N GLN A 317 -0.89 20.32 -77.56
CA GLN A 317 -1.93 21.00 -78.34
C GLN A 317 -1.53 22.44 -78.69
N ILE A 318 -0.99 23.18 -77.72
CA ILE A 318 -0.49 24.54 -77.94
C ILE A 318 0.63 24.53 -78.99
N SER A 319 1.58 23.59 -78.93
CA SER A 319 2.66 23.50 -79.92
C SER A 319 2.14 23.18 -81.32
N LYS A 320 1.14 22.30 -81.45
CA LYS A 320 0.48 22.00 -82.73
C LYS A 320 -0.18 23.25 -83.32
N ILE A 321 -0.98 23.97 -82.53
CA ILE A 321 -1.63 25.22 -82.96
C ILE A 321 -0.59 26.26 -83.38
N ARG A 322 0.49 26.43 -82.59
CA ARG A 322 1.57 27.36 -82.90
C ARG A 322 2.25 27.03 -84.24
N SER A 323 2.52 25.74 -84.50
CA SER A 323 3.11 25.29 -85.76
C SER A 323 2.20 25.52 -86.98
N GLN A 324 0.89 25.32 -86.82
CA GLN A 324 -0.11 25.59 -87.88
C GLN A 324 -0.25 27.09 -88.17
N ALA A 325 -0.26 27.94 -87.13
CA ALA A 325 -0.33 29.38 -87.27
C ALA A 325 0.90 29.96 -87.99
N SER A 326 2.11 29.49 -87.65
CA SER A 326 3.34 29.94 -88.33
C SER A 326 3.42 29.54 -89.80
N GLY A 327 2.80 28.41 -90.19
CA GLY A 327 2.79 27.94 -91.58
C GLY A 327 1.81 28.69 -92.50
N THR A 328 0.79 29.33 -91.95
CA THR A 328 -0.28 29.99 -92.74
C THR A 328 0.07 31.43 -93.14
N SER A 329 1.13 32.01 -92.55
CA SER A 329 1.59 33.38 -92.85
C SER A 329 2.46 33.49 -94.12
N ALA A 330 2.72 32.38 -94.82
CA ALA A 330 3.51 32.36 -96.04
C ALA A 330 2.64 32.17 -97.31
N ARG A 331 1.42 32.72 -97.32
CA ARG A 331 0.72 32.94 -98.60
C ARG A 331 1.27 34.21 -99.23
N PRO A 332 1.96 34.13 -100.38
CA PRO A 332 2.36 35.32 -101.12
C PRO A 332 1.08 36.07 -101.50
N ILE A 333 1.08 37.37 -101.23
CA ILE A 333 0.06 38.29 -101.72
C ILE A 333 0.39 38.46 -103.22
N GLU A 334 -0.40 37.83 -104.08
CA GLU A 334 -0.44 38.14 -105.52
C GLU A 334 -1.38 39.30 -105.79
#